data_AF-A0A7Y3HYI9-F1
#
_entry.id   AF-A0A7Y3HYI9-F1
#
_cell.length_a   1.000
_cell.length_b   1.000
_cell.length_c   1.000
_cell.angle_alpha   90.00
_cell.angle_beta   90.00
_cell.angle_gamma   90.00
#
_symmetry.space_group_name_H-M   'P 1'
#
loop_
_entity.id
_entity.type
_entity.pdbx_description
1 polymer ?
#
loop_
_entity_poly.entity_id
_entity_poly.type
_entity_poly.pdbx_seq_one_letter_code
_entity_poly.pdbx_strand_id
1 'polypeptide(L)'
;MKEFIRLSALALMFILISCGDKAETASTDNLFKFKEYISYNTYGIKSITSPITVELMKPLNDYELNQELPSEYLKIKPKTSGKLIIQNGRTLHFQPSEYLDPDTEYTVTVQLDKLYEDIPREFRTYTFSFKTITPNFKIDLDNLQSYSKQWQFVTGSLETSDVVALEKAKQLVKAEQDSKVLSVVWDQEDGEGKFFNFTIDSIQRPMDDTTIEISWNGKSIGSNLKGEDTFPIPGQNNFKVVDVKSVYAPQSTLSINFSDPLEEDQDFSGLVTIEKAESLRFEVDGNVLHIYPANRVIGNVRVTLFSGIRNDNGLKLKNEFSKLVSFEQIKPGIELISKG
;
A
#
# COMPACT_ATOMS: atom_id res chain seq x y z
N MET A 1 13.80 -26.78 -57.93
CA MET A 1 13.12 -25.87 -56.98
C MET A 1 12.28 -26.58 -55.90
N LYS A 2 11.62 -27.72 -56.17
CA LYS A 2 10.85 -28.45 -55.14
C LYS A 2 11.69 -29.20 -54.09
N GLU A 3 12.90 -29.65 -54.44
CA GLU A 3 13.81 -30.36 -53.52
C GLU A 3 14.52 -29.43 -52.50
N PHE A 4 14.85 -28.20 -52.90
CA PHE A 4 15.48 -27.21 -52.00
C PHE A 4 14.53 -26.64 -50.95
N ILE A 5 13.22 -26.58 -51.23
CA ILE A 5 12.20 -26.13 -50.27
C ILE A 5 11.98 -27.18 -49.18
N ARG A 6 12.19 -28.47 -49.50
CA ARG A 6 12.05 -29.57 -48.52
C ARG A 6 13.21 -29.63 -47.53
N LEU A 7 14.45 -29.31 -47.96
CA LEU A 7 15.58 -29.19 -47.02
C LEU A 7 15.46 -27.94 -46.12
N SER A 8 14.91 -26.83 -46.63
CA SER A 8 14.69 -25.63 -45.82
C SER A 8 13.56 -25.78 -44.80
N ALA A 9 12.58 -26.67 -45.06
CA ALA A 9 11.50 -26.99 -44.12
C ALA A 9 11.95 -27.96 -43.00
N LEU A 10 12.96 -28.79 -43.24
CA LEU A 10 13.50 -29.71 -42.23
C LEU A 10 14.48 -29.03 -41.25
N ALA A 11 15.15 -27.96 -41.68
CA ALA A 11 16.02 -27.14 -40.83
C ALA A 11 15.25 -26.19 -39.90
N LEU A 12 14.00 -25.85 -40.23
CA LEU A 12 13.16 -24.98 -39.38
C LEU A 12 12.45 -25.72 -38.24
N MET A 13 12.44 -27.06 -38.25
CA MET A 13 11.72 -27.87 -37.25
C MET A 13 12.60 -28.24 -36.03
N PHE A 14 13.89 -27.91 -36.05
CA PHE A 14 14.82 -28.21 -34.94
C PHE A 14 15.04 -27.05 -33.95
N ILE A 15 14.36 -25.90 -34.12
CA ILE A 15 14.57 -24.71 -33.25
C ILE A 15 13.52 -24.62 -32.10
N LEU A 16 12.54 -25.53 -32.02
CA LEU A 16 11.50 -25.48 -30.98
C LEU A 16 11.75 -26.37 -29.75
N ILE A 17 13.00 -26.81 -29.54
CA ILE A 17 13.41 -27.45 -28.28
C ILE A 17 14.48 -26.57 -27.61
N SER A 18 14.19 -25.28 -27.46
CA SER A 18 14.80 -24.50 -26.38
C SER A 18 13.93 -24.75 -25.15
N CYS A 19 14.30 -25.81 -24.42
CA CYS A 19 13.76 -26.08 -23.09
C CYS A 19 14.11 -24.85 -22.24
N GLY A 20 13.09 -24.09 -21.84
CA GLY A 20 13.27 -23.08 -20.81
C GLY A 20 13.77 -23.80 -19.56
N ASP A 21 14.96 -23.42 -19.08
CA ASP A 21 15.46 -23.78 -17.77
C ASP A 21 14.42 -23.30 -16.75
N LYS A 22 13.50 -24.19 -16.37
CA LYS A 22 12.80 -24.06 -15.11
C LYS A 22 13.91 -24.05 -14.07
N ALA A 23 14.15 -22.89 -13.47
CA ALA A 23 15.07 -22.77 -12.36
C ALA A 23 14.71 -23.88 -11.36
N GLU A 24 15.56 -24.90 -11.25
CA GLU A 24 15.50 -25.85 -10.14
C GLU A 24 15.53 -24.98 -8.89
N THR A 25 14.42 -24.96 -8.14
CA THR A 25 14.40 -24.42 -6.80
C THR A 25 15.46 -25.19 -6.03
N ALA A 26 16.57 -24.52 -5.72
CA ALA A 26 17.64 -25.13 -4.95
C ALA A 26 17.01 -25.72 -3.67
N SER A 27 17.25 -27.01 -3.42
CA SER A 27 16.70 -27.68 -2.25
C SER A 27 17.20 -26.97 -0.98
N THR A 28 16.28 -26.48 -0.15
CA THR A 28 16.62 -25.87 1.14
C THR A 28 16.86 -26.94 2.20
N ASP A 29 17.72 -26.62 3.17
CA ASP A 29 18.04 -27.48 4.30
C ASP A 29 16.98 -27.36 5.40
N ASN A 30 16.76 -28.46 6.11
CA ASN A 30 15.90 -28.46 7.29
C ASN A 30 16.67 -27.88 8.50
N LEU A 31 16.27 -26.70 8.96
CA LEU A 31 16.89 -26.01 10.12
C LEU A 31 16.99 -26.90 11.36
N PHE A 32 16.01 -27.77 11.63
CA PHE A 32 16.06 -28.66 12.81
C PHE A 32 17.22 -29.66 12.76
N LYS A 33 17.65 -30.09 11.57
CA LYS A 33 18.85 -30.93 11.41
C LYS A 33 20.14 -30.16 11.70
N PHE A 34 20.12 -28.84 11.50
CA PHE A 34 21.25 -27.94 11.70
C PHE A 34 21.23 -27.22 13.06
N LYS A 35 20.31 -27.57 13.98
CA LYS A 35 20.10 -26.88 15.27
C LYS A 35 21.34 -26.77 16.16
N GLU A 36 22.35 -27.62 15.97
CA GLU A 36 23.63 -27.55 16.69
C GLU A 36 24.58 -26.46 16.16
N TYR A 37 24.29 -25.91 14.98
CA TYR A 37 25.11 -24.93 14.27
C TYR A 37 24.37 -23.64 13.97
N ILE A 38 23.07 -23.70 13.64
CA ILE A 38 22.23 -22.56 13.28
C ILE A 38 21.03 -22.50 14.23
N SER A 39 20.81 -21.36 14.88
CA SER A 39 19.61 -21.08 15.68
C SER A 39 18.53 -20.34 14.89
N TYR A 40 18.91 -19.54 13.90
CA TYR A 40 18.00 -18.73 13.11
C TYR A 40 18.55 -18.43 11.71
N ASN A 41 17.65 -18.24 10.74
CA ASN A 41 17.93 -17.67 9.43
C ASN A 41 16.79 -16.75 9.01
N THR A 42 17.05 -15.79 8.13
CA THR A 42 15.99 -15.03 7.45
C THR A 42 15.04 -15.99 6.74
N TYR A 43 13.73 -15.88 7.00
CA TYR A 43 12.70 -16.74 6.42
C TYR A 43 11.44 -15.95 6.04
N GLY A 44 10.59 -16.56 5.22
CA GLY A 44 9.29 -16.00 4.86
C GLY A 44 9.38 -14.84 3.88
N ILE A 45 8.44 -13.90 3.97
CA ILE A 45 8.35 -12.73 3.09
C ILE A 45 9.05 -11.54 3.75
N LYS A 46 9.96 -10.88 3.04
CA LYS A 46 10.80 -9.78 3.55
C LYS A 46 10.75 -8.54 2.67
N SER A 47 10.95 -7.37 3.27
CA SER A 47 11.10 -6.14 2.52
C SER A 47 12.37 -6.18 1.67
N ILE A 48 12.37 -5.51 0.51
CA ILE A 48 13.54 -5.33 -0.36
C ILE A 48 14.70 -4.61 0.32
N THR A 49 14.43 -3.93 1.44
CA THR A 49 15.41 -3.23 2.27
C THR A 49 16.00 -4.11 3.38
N SER A 50 15.47 -5.32 3.57
CA SER A 50 15.82 -6.16 4.73
C SER A 50 17.26 -6.69 4.63
N PRO A 51 18.02 -6.68 5.72
CA PRO A 51 19.27 -7.43 5.79
C PRO A 51 18.97 -8.95 5.80
N ILE A 52 19.96 -9.73 5.36
CA ILE A 52 19.93 -11.19 5.44
C ILE A 52 20.73 -11.60 6.68
N THR A 53 20.09 -12.32 7.60
CA THR A 53 20.66 -12.67 8.89
C THR A 53 20.67 -14.18 9.10
N VAL A 54 21.78 -14.69 9.63
CA VAL A 54 21.90 -16.07 10.12
C VAL A 54 22.51 -16.03 11.52
N GLU A 55 21.84 -16.62 12.49
CA GLU A 55 22.37 -16.75 13.84
C GLU A 55 22.96 -18.14 14.05
N LEU A 56 24.20 -18.15 14.52
CA LEU A 56 24.95 -19.34 14.84
C LEU A 56 24.63 -19.81 16.27
N MET A 57 24.59 -21.12 16.46
CA MET A 57 24.37 -21.75 17.77
C MET A 57 25.62 -21.68 18.65
N LYS A 58 26.81 -21.70 18.06
CA LYS A 58 28.09 -21.54 18.76
C LYS A 58 28.73 -20.20 18.37
N PRO A 59 29.29 -19.45 19.32
CA PRO A 59 29.99 -18.22 18.98
C PRO A 59 31.32 -18.54 18.28
N LEU A 60 31.71 -17.65 17.38
CA LEU A 60 33.01 -17.63 16.75
C LEU A 60 33.93 -16.76 17.60
N ASN A 61 34.84 -17.38 18.35
CA ASN A 61 35.70 -16.68 19.30
C ASN A 61 36.94 -16.04 18.65
N ASP A 62 37.30 -16.48 17.44
CA ASP A 62 38.49 -16.03 16.72
C ASP A 62 38.25 -14.77 15.87
N TYR A 63 37.03 -14.22 15.92
CA TYR A 63 36.64 -13.04 15.16
C TYR A 63 36.39 -11.85 16.08
N GLU A 64 36.81 -10.66 15.64
CA GLU A 64 36.52 -9.42 16.34
C GLU A 64 35.04 -9.03 16.20
N LEU A 65 34.57 -8.20 17.14
CA LEU A 65 33.20 -7.69 17.11
C LEU A 65 32.99 -6.82 15.85
N ASN A 66 31.96 -7.15 15.05
CA ASN A 66 31.62 -6.45 13.81
C ASN A 66 32.70 -6.54 12.71
N GLN A 67 33.53 -7.59 12.74
CA GLN A 67 34.49 -7.85 11.68
C GLN A 67 33.79 -8.14 10.35
N GLU A 68 34.32 -7.57 9.25
CA GLU A 68 33.88 -7.91 7.90
C GLU A 68 34.42 -9.28 7.49
N LEU A 69 33.54 -10.12 6.94
CA LEU A 69 33.86 -11.46 6.49
C LEU A 69 33.96 -11.51 4.96
N PRO A 70 34.79 -12.42 4.41
CA PRO A 70 34.83 -12.65 2.96
C PRO A 70 33.45 -13.02 2.42
N SER A 71 33.05 -12.40 1.31
CA SER A 71 31.74 -12.64 0.68
C SER A 71 31.53 -14.09 0.23
N GLU A 72 32.60 -14.86 0.02
CA GLU A 72 32.52 -16.29 -0.31
C GLU A 72 31.92 -17.16 0.82
N TYR A 73 31.84 -16.65 2.05
CA TYR A 73 31.26 -17.34 3.21
C TYR A 73 29.73 -17.39 3.13
N LEU A 74 29.12 -16.48 2.35
CA LEU A 74 27.68 -16.41 2.14
C LEU A 74 27.37 -16.23 0.65
N LYS A 75 26.90 -17.28 0.00
CA LYS A 75 26.49 -17.22 -1.42
C LYS A 75 25.00 -16.92 -1.50
N ILE A 76 24.64 -15.90 -2.28
CA ILE A 76 23.25 -15.46 -2.46
C ILE A 76 22.89 -15.56 -3.94
N LYS A 77 21.72 -16.14 -4.24
CA LYS A 77 21.13 -16.25 -5.58
C LYS A 77 19.68 -15.71 -5.55
N PRO A 78 19.28 -14.76 -6.42
CA PRO A 78 20.10 -14.04 -7.40
C PRO A 78 21.32 -13.35 -6.78
N LYS A 79 22.34 -13.06 -7.60
CA LYS A 79 23.60 -12.50 -7.10
C LYS A 79 23.33 -11.12 -6.51
N THR A 80 23.61 -10.95 -5.22
CA THR A 80 23.44 -9.69 -4.50
C THR A 80 24.78 -9.19 -4.00
N SER A 81 25.11 -7.95 -4.30
CA SER A 81 26.27 -7.27 -3.74
C SER A 81 25.94 -6.72 -2.35
N GLY A 82 26.89 -6.74 -1.44
CA GLY A 82 26.68 -6.27 -0.07
C GLY A 82 27.86 -6.55 0.84
N LYS A 83 27.71 -6.18 2.11
CA LYS A 83 28.70 -6.41 3.16
C LYS A 83 28.24 -7.49 4.11
N LEU A 84 29.10 -8.48 4.35
CA LEU A 84 28.89 -9.52 5.35
C LEU A 84 29.72 -9.18 6.59
N ILE A 85 29.07 -9.05 7.75
CA ILE A 85 29.75 -8.82 9.03
C ILE A 85 29.32 -9.86 10.06
N ILE A 86 30.20 -10.15 11.01
CA ILE A 86 29.86 -10.95 12.21
C ILE A 86 29.56 -10.03 13.38
N GLN A 87 28.31 -10.01 13.84
CA GLN A 87 27.86 -9.24 15.00
C GLN A 87 27.85 -10.14 16.24
N ASN A 88 28.38 -9.62 17.36
CA ASN A 88 28.38 -10.30 18.66
C ASN A 88 28.94 -11.73 18.64
N GLY A 89 29.85 -12.02 17.70
CA GLY A 89 30.44 -13.35 17.49
C GLY A 89 29.46 -14.45 17.07
N ARG A 90 28.19 -14.15 16.81
CA ARG A 90 27.15 -15.17 16.54
C ARG A 90 26.26 -14.87 15.36
N THR A 91 26.14 -13.62 14.95
CA THR A 91 25.16 -13.21 13.95
C THR A 91 25.87 -12.83 12.66
N LEU A 92 25.75 -13.66 11.64
CA LEU A 92 26.15 -13.31 10.29
C LEU A 92 25.10 -12.34 9.74
N HIS A 93 25.49 -11.09 9.55
CA HIS A 93 24.63 -10.02 9.09
C HIS A 93 25.12 -9.55 7.72
N PHE A 94 24.33 -9.84 6.68
CA PHE A 94 24.59 -9.38 5.33
C PHE A 94 23.68 -8.20 5.00
N GLN A 95 24.30 -7.04 4.74
CA GLN A 95 23.61 -5.84 4.29
C GLN A 95 23.79 -5.68 2.77
N PRO A 96 22.72 -5.83 1.97
CA PRO A 96 22.76 -5.51 0.55
C PRO A 96 23.21 -4.06 0.30
N SER A 97 23.99 -3.84 -0.75
CA SER A 97 24.43 -2.49 -1.16
C SER A 97 23.37 -1.72 -1.95
N GLU A 98 22.44 -2.46 -2.55
CA GLU A 98 21.26 -1.96 -3.25
C GLU A 98 20.04 -2.75 -2.75
N TYR A 99 18.83 -2.25 -3.05
CA TYR A 99 17.62 -3.00 -2.73
C TYR A 99 17.60 -4.35 -3.42
N LEU A 100 17.07 -5.34 -2.70
CA LEU A 100 16.77 -6.63 -3.28
C LEU A 100 15.70 -6.46 -4.37
N ASP A 101 15.70 -7.37 -5.33
CA ASP A 101 14.69 -7.42 -6.38
C ASP A 101 13.32 -7.72 -5.76
N PRO A 102 12.26 -7.03 -6.17
CA PRO A 102 10.91 -7.29 -5.70
C PRO A 102 10.38 -8.65 -6.19
N ASP A 103 9.40 -9.23 -5.48
CA ASP A 103 8.75 -10.52 -5.79
C ASP A 103 9.70 -11.69 -6.10
N THR A 104 10.90 -11.67 -5.53
CA THR A 104 12.00 -12.56 -5.90
C THR A 104 12.32 -13.53 -4.77
N GLU A 105 12.45 -14.82 -5.10
CA GLU A 105 12.96 -15.81 -4.16
C GLU A 105 14.49 -15.77 -4.14
N TYR A 106 15.04 -15.54 -2.94
CA TYR A 106 16.47 -15.55 -2.67
C TYR A 106 16.86 -16.86 -1.99
N THR A 107 17.79 -17.58 -2.60
CA THR A 107 18.47 -18.73 -1.98
C THR A 107 19.80 -18.26 -1.41
N VAL A 108 20.07 -18.63 -0.17
CA VAL A 108 21.27 -18.25 0.57
C VAL A 108 21.96 -19.52 1.06
N THR A 109 23.24 -19.68 0.73
CA THR A 109 24.08 -20.81 1.18
C THR A 109 25.25 -20.29 2.03
N VAL A 110 25.25 -20.65 3.31
CA VAL A 110 26.32 -20.40 4.27
C VAL A 110 27.38 -21.50 4.14
N GLN A 111 28.66 -21.12 4.04
CA GLN A 111 29.78 -22.06 4.08
C GLN A 111 30.23 -22.27 5.54
N LEU A 112 29.61 -23.21 6.25
CA LEU A 112 29.90 -23.46 7.67
C LEU A 112 31.30 -24.06 7.89
N ASP A 113 31.85 -24.76 6.92
CA ASP A 113 33.23 -25.27 6.91
C ASP A 113 34.31 -24.18 6.84
N LYS A 114 33.93 -22.95 6.50
CA LYS A 114 34.79 -21.77 6.60
C LYS A 114 34.76 -21.13 7.98
N LEU A 115 33.74 -21.44 8.78
CA LEU A 115 33.52 -20.86 10.11
C LEU A 115 33.97 -21.81 11.23
N TYR A 116 33.96 -23.13 10.99
CA TYR A 116 34.32 -24.15 11.96
C TYR A 116 35.28 -25.19 11.34
N GLU A 117 36.38 -25.49 12.04
CA GLU A 117 37.41 -26.43 11.56
C GLU A 117 36.93 -27.89 11.53
N ASP A 118 36.25 -28.34 12.60
CA ASP A 118 35.85 -29.75 12.81
C ASP A 118 34.36 -30.01 12.52
N ILE A 119 33.86 -29.56 11.37
CA ILE A 119 32.46 -29.77 10.98
C ILE A 119 32.27 -31.05 10.12
N PRO A 120 31.30 -31.94 10.46
CA PRO A 120 30.98 -33.12 9.65
C PRO A 120 30.59 -32.74 8.22
N ARG A 121 30.86 -33.64 7.27
CA ARG A 121 30.72 -33.36 5.83
C ARG A 121 29.29 -32.94 5.45
N GLU A 122 28.31 -33.55 6.07
CA GLU A 122 26.88 -33.31 5.89
C GLU A 122 26.41 -31.94 6.40
N PHE A 123 27.18 -31.26 7.25
CA PHE A 123 26.85 -29.95 7.80
C PHE A 123 27.75 -28.82 7.28
N ARG A 124 28.63 -29.08 6.31
CA ARG A 124 29.58 -28.08 5.78
C ARG A 124 28.91 -26.87 5.15
N THR A 125 27.71 -27.04 4.61
CA THR A 125 26.94 -25.96 4.01
C THR A 125 25.53 -25.97 4.54
N TYR A 126 24.96 -24.79 4.73
CA TYR A 126 23.56 -24.64 5.10
C TYR A 126 22.86 -23.71 4.10
N THR A 127 21.81 -24.20 3.47
CA THR A 127 21.04 -23.48 2.44
C THR A 127 19.63 -23.20 2.90
N PHE A 128 19.18 -21.96 2.79
CA PHE A 128 17.79 -21.57 3.06
C PHE A 128 17.28 -20.63 1.97
N SER A 129 15.98 -20.39 1.96
CA SER A 129 15.37 -19.39 1.08
C SER A 129 14.39 -18.49 1.81
N PHE A 130 14.22 -17.30 1.26
CA PHE A 130 13.17 -16.35 1.62
C PHE A 130 12.70 -15.65 0.35
N LYS A 131 11.56 -14.97 0.41
CA LYS A 131 11.01 -14.23 -0.73
C LYS A 131 10.87 -12.75 -0.40
N THR A 132 11.11 -11.86 -1.35
CA THR A 132 10.78 -10.44 -1.19
C THR A 132 9.29 -10.17 -1.41
N ILE A 133 8.78 -9.09 -0.82
CA ILE A 133 7.37 -8.68 -0.94
C ILE A 133 6.99 -8.51 -2.42
N THR A 134 5.85 -9.08 -2.81
CA THR A 134 5.25 -8.83 -4.13
C THR A 134 4.73 -7.38 -4.19
N PRO A 135 5.16 -6.58 -5.18
CA PRO A 135 4.70 -5.20 -5.31
C PRO A 135 3.20 -5.10 -5.48
N ASN A 136 2.58 -4.31 -4.61
CA ASN A 136 1.17 -3.97 -4.68
C ASN A 136 0.96 -2.60 -4.08
N PHE A 137 -0.21 -2.01 -4.32
CA PHE A 137 -0.58 -0.73 -3.75
C PHE A 137 -2.10 -0.62 -3.65
N LYS A 138 -2.56 0.33 -2.86
CA LYS A 138 -3.95 0.77 -2.83
C LYS A 138 -3.98 2.30 -2.86
N ILE A 139 -5.08 2.83 -3.38
CA ILE A 139 -5.35 4.26 -3.42
C ILE A 139 -6.66 4.47 -2.70
N ASP A 140 -6.67 5.40 -1.75
CA ASP A 140 -7.85 5.82 -1.02
C ASP A 140 -8.06 7.32 -1.31
N LEU A 141 -9.23 7.68 -1.84
CA LEU A 141 -9.61 9.08 -2.08
C LEU A 141 -10.44 9.62 -0.92
N ASP A 142 -10.19 10.86 -0.56
CA ASP A 142 -10.93 11.57 0.48
C ASP A 142 -12.14 12.32 -0.11
N ASN A 143 -12.67 13.25 0.68
CA ASN A 143 -13.82 14.06 0.31
C ASN A 143 -13.45 15.10 -0.75
N LEU A 144 -14.41 15.43 -1.61
CA LEU A 144 -14.28 16.57 -2.52
C LEU A 144 -14.20 17.85 -1.69
N GLN A 145 -13.26 18.73 -2.03
CA GLN A 145 -13.05 20.02 -1.38
C GLN A 145 -13.17 21.15 -2.42
N SER A 146 -13.43 22.37 -1.95
CA SER A 146 -13.62 23.55 -2.79
C SER A 146 -12.63 24.64 -2.43
N TYR A 147 -11.89 25.15 -3.42
CA TYR A 147 -11.21 26.46 -3.29
C TYR A 147 -12.20 27.60 -3.54
N SER A 148 -13.12 27.38 -4.47
CA SER A 148 -14.13 28.35 -4.85
C SER A 148 -15.34 27.66 -5.48
N LYS A 149 -16.31 28.45 -5.94
CA LYS A 149 -17.45 27.95 -6.71
C LYS A 149 -17.03 27.27 -8.02
N GLN A 150 -15.91 27.66 -8.62
CA GLN A 150 -15.47 27.15 -9.92
C GLN A 150 -14.37 26.08 -9.83
N TRP A 151 -13.64 26.02 -8.70
CA TRP A 151 -12.45 25.19 -8.57
C TRP A 151 -12.52 24.30 -7.33
N GLN A 152 -12.28 23.02 -7.56
CA GLN A 152 -12.31 21.98 -6.55
C GLN A 152 -11.02 21.15 -6.59
N PHE A 153 -10.82 20.37 -5.54
CA PHE A 153 -9.73 19.42 -5.42
C PHE A 153 -10.19 18.19 -4.64
N VAL A 154 -9.48 17.08 -4.83
CA VAL A 154 -9.70 15.84 -4.08
C VAL A 154 -8.35 15.42 -3.50
N THR A 155 -8.27 15.27 -2.19
CA THR A 155 -7.08 14.68 -1.54
C THR A 155 -7.17 13.16 -1.59
N GLY A 156 -6.03 12.50 -1.48
CA GLY A 156 -5.95 11.05 -1.42
C GLY A 156 -4.65 10.56 -0.84
N SER A 157 -4.63 9.27 -0.55
CA SER A 157 -3.44 8.56 -0.07
C SER A 157 -3.15 7.34 -0.94
N LEU A 158 -1.87 7.07 -1.10
CA LEU A 158 -1.32 5.91 -1.78
C LEU A 158 -0.49 5.13 -0.76
N GLU A 159 -0.87 3.88 -0.54
CA GLU A 159 -0.12 2.93 0.30
C GLU A 159 0.44 1.80 -0.55
N THR A 160 1.75 1.57 -0.46
CA THR A 160 2.46 0.51 -1.19
C THR A 160 2.83 -0.65 -0.26
N SER A 161 2.92 -1.87 -0.79
CA SER A 161 3.24 -3.08 -0.01
C SER A 161 4.67 -3.06 0.56
N ASP A 162 5.57 -2.30 -0.08
CA ASP A 162 6.95 -2.10 0.36
C ASP A 162 7.45 -0.70 0.00
N VAL A 163 8.71 -0.39 0.36
CA VAL A 163 9.35 0.90 0.09
C VAL A 163 9.42 1.18 -1.41
N VAL A 164 8.98 2.37 -1.81
CA VAL A 164 9.00 2.86 -3.20
C VAL A 164 9.57 4.28 -3.21
N ALA A 165 10.35 4.61 -4.25
CA ALA A 165 10.79 5.99 -4.47
C ALA A 165 9.62 6.85 -4.96
N LEU A 166 9.52 8.10 -4.49
CA LEU A 166 8.43 9.01 -4.84
C LEU A 166 8.24 9.15 -6.36
N GLU A 167 9.32 9.23 -7.13
CA GLU A 167 9.25 9.34 -8.59
C GLU A 167 8.57 8.14 -9.28
N LYS A 168 8.65 6.95 -8.69
CA LYS A 168 7.89 5.78 -9.16
C LYS A 168 6.44 5.81 -8.68
N ALA A 169 6.20 6.29 -7.45
CA ALA A 169 4.87 6.46 -6.88
C ALA A 169 4.02 7.47 -7.68
N LYS A 170 4.61 8.60 -8.09
CA LYS A 170 3.98 9.62 -8.96
C LYS A 170 3.43 9.05 -10.27
N GLN A 171 4.05 7.98 -10.79
CA GLN A 171 3.62 7.33 -12.04
C GLN A 171 2.42 6.39 -11.85
N LEU A 172 2.04 6.09 -10.60
CA LEU A 172 0.98 5.14 -10.30
C LEU A 172 -0.41 5.71 -10.48
N VAL A 173 -0.60 7.04 -10.36
CA VAL A 173 -1.91 7.70 -10.34
C VAL A 173 -1.97 8.76 -11.44
N LYS A 174 -3.06 8.75 -12.20
CA LYS A 174 -3.38 9.78 -13.18
C LYS A 174 -4.84 10.19 -13.02
N ALA A 175 -5.12 11.47 -13.18
CA ALA A 175 -6.48 12.00 -13.17
C ALA A 175 -6.74 12.82 -14.44
N GLU A 176 -7.95 12.71 -14.98
CA GLU A 176 -8.39 13.45 -16.15
C GLU A 176 -9.80 14.01 -15.96
N GLN A 177 -10.07 15.16 -16.58
CA GLN A 177 -11.39 15.74 -16.69
C GLN A 177 -11.61 16.19 -18.14
N ASP A 178 -12.67 15.69 -18.78
CA ASP A 178 -12.97 16.01 -20.19
C ASP A 178 -11.75 15.80 -21.11
N SER A 179 -11.05 14.67 -20.92
CA SER A 179 -9.81 14.31 -21.63
C SER A 179 -8.61 15.25 -21.42
N LYS A 180 -8.69 16.18 -20.45
CA LYS A 180 -7.56 17.00 -20.01
C LYS A 180 -6.94 16.38 -18.77
N VAL A 181 -5.62 16.23 -18.78
CA VAL A 181 -4.87 15.74 -17.62
C VAL A 181 -4.92 16.78 -16.51
N LEU A 182 -5.35 16.35 -15.33
CA LEU A 182 -5.34 17.14 -14.10
C LEU A 182 -3.97 17.05 -13.42
N SER A 183 -3.64 18.06 -12.62
CA SER A 183 -2.43 18.05 -11.80
C SER A 183 -2.61 17.12 -10.61
N VAL A 184 -1.64 16.25 -10.34
CA VAL A 184 -1.55 15.45 -9.12
C VAL A 184 -0.35 15.93 -8.32
N VAL A 185 -0.62 16.71 -7.28
CA VAL A 185 0.40 17.33 -6.43
C VAL A 185 0.66 16.43 -5.23
N TRP A 186 1.91 16.19 -4.89
CA TRP A 186 2.31 15.30 -3.79
C TRP A 186 2.87 16.12 -2.64
N ASP A 187 2.55 15.73 -1.40
CA ASP A 187 2.98 16.45 -0.19
C ASP A 187 4.51 16.41 0.02
N GLN A 188 5.15 15.39 -0.54
CA GLN A 188 6.60 15.19 -0.49
C GLN A 188 7.22 15.68 -1.80
N GLU A 189 8.39 16.33 -1.69
CA GLU A 189 9.16 16.75 -2.88
C GLU A 189 10.04 15.61 -3.42
N ASP A 190 10.67 14.85 -2.52
CA ASP A 190 11.58 13.74 -2.82
C ASP A 190 11.52 12.62 -1.76
N GLY A 191 12.36 11.60 -1.94
CA GLY A 191 12.54 10.51 -1.00
C GLY A 191 11.81 9.22 -1.37
N GLU A 192 11.64 8.37 -0.35
CA GLU A 192 11.05 7.05 -0.46
C GLU A 192 10.21 6.73 0.76
N GLY A 193 9.25 5.83 0.59
CA GLY A 193 8.33 5.48 1.66
C GLY A 193 7.34 4.41 1.23
N LYS A 194 6.42 4.13 2.14
CA LYS A 194 5.27 3.25 1.90
C LYS A 194 3.94 4.01 1.80
N PHE A 195 3.94 5.26 2.22
CA PHE A 195 2.76 6.09 2.36
C PHE A 195 3.03 7.44 1.71
N PHE A 196 2.15 7.82 0.81
CA PHE A 196 2.25 9.06 0.06
C PHE A 196 0.87 9.72 0.01
N ASN A 197 0.80 10.99 0.37
CA ASN A 197 -0.40 11.79 0.22
C ASN A 197 -0.30 12.65 -1.04
N PHE A 198 -1.43 12.84 -1.70
CA PHE A 198 -1.52 13.65 -2.89
C PHE A 198 -2.85 14.40 -2.98
N THR A 199 -2.87 15.41 -3.85
CA THR A 199 -4.04 16.21 -4.19
C THR A 199 -4.23 16.17 -5.70
N ILE A 200 -5.39 15.68 -6.15
CA ILE A 200 -5.88 15.88 -7.52
C ILE A 200 -6.44 17.30 -7.55
N ASP A 201 -5.69 18.18 -8.20
CA ASP A 201 -5.88 19.62 -8.09
C ASP A 201 -6.47 20.22 -9.39
N SER A 202 -6.94 21.46 -9.29
CA SER A 202 -7.47 22.24 -10.42
C SER A 202 -8.64 21.56 -11.13
N ILE A 203 -9.52 20.88 -10.39
CA ILE A 203 -10.75 20.30 -10.94
C ILE A 203 -11.71 21.44 -11.27
N GLN A 204 -12.08 21.57 -12.53
CA GLN A 204 -13.02 22.60 -12.97
C GLN A 204 -14.44 22.16 -12.67
N ARG A 205 -15.25 23.04 -12.09
CA ARG A 205 -16.65 22.76 -11.79
C ARG A 205 -17.56 23.46 -12.81
N PRO A 206 -18.19 22.77 -13.77
CA PRO A 206 -19.10 23.38 -14.74
C PRO A 206 -20.51 23.59 -14.16
N MET A 207 -21.44 24.12 -14.97
CA MET A 207 -22.82 24.39 -14.55
C MET A 207 -23.60 23.10 -14.26
N ASP A 208 -23.39 22.08 -15.10
CA ASP A 208 -23.98 20.76 -15.01
C ASP A 208 -23.03 19.78 -14.30
N ASP A 209 -23.57 18.65 -13.84
CA ASP A 209 -22.77 17.60 -13.20
C ASP A 209 -21.77 16.99 -14.21
N THR A 210 -20.53 16.77 -13.76
CA THR A 210 -19.48 16.07 -14.50
C THR A 210 -18.82 15.02 -13.64
N THR A 211 -17.74 14.43 -14.14
CA THR A 211 -16.93 13.43 -13.45
C THR A 211 -15.46 13.69 -13.76
N ILE A 212 -14.58 13.31 -12.85
CA ILE A 212 -13.17 13.08 -13.18
C ILE A 212 -12.93 11.59 -13.29
N GLU A 213 -12.03 11.20 -14.19
CA GLU A 213 -11.56 9.83 -14.36
C GLU A 213 -10.22 9.70 -13.63
N ILE A 214 -10.14 8.81 -12.66
CA ILE A 214 -8.89 8.46 -11.98
C ILE A 214 -8.46 7.08 -12.47
N SER A 215 -7.25 6.97 -12.99
CA SER A 215 -6.66 5.70 -13.40
C SER A 215 -5.38 5.43 -12.64
N TRP A 216 -5.10 4.15 -12.43
CA TRP A 216 -3.87 3.70 -11.78
C TRP A 216 -3.20 2.53 -12.48
N ASN A 217 -1.87 2.52 -12.42
CA ASN A 217 -1.05 1.51 -13.09
C ASN A 217 0.24 1.19 -12.32
N GLY A 218 0.33 -0.04 -11.83
CA GLY A 218 1.43 -0.56 -11.02
C GLY A 218 2.76 -0.80 -11.72
N LYS A 219 2.85 -0.58 -13.03
CA LYS A 219 4.01 -1.01 -13.83
C LYS A 219 5.34 -0.40 -13.37
N SER A 220 5.35 0.86 -12.91
CA SER A 220 6.58 1.55 -12.46
C SER A 220 7.23 0.88 -11.24
N ILE A 221 6.45 0.17 -10.43
CA ILE A 221 6.90 -0.57 -9.24
C ILE A 221 6.92 -2.09 -9.46
N GLY A 222 6.66 -2.57 -10.68
CA GLY A 222 6.59 -3.99 -10.99
C GLY A 222 5.32 -4.69 -10.52
N SER A 223 4.26 -3.94 -10.20
CA SER A 223 2.95 -4.50 -9.87
C SER A 223 2.09 -4.68 -11.12
N ASN A 224 1.30 -5.74 -11.16
CA ASN A 224 0.32 -5.99 -12.23
C ASN A 224 -1.03 -5.30 -11.97
N LEU A 225 -1.20 -4.66 -10.80
CA LEU A 225 -2.43 -3.96 -10.46
C LEU A 225 -2.62 -2.75 -11.37
N LYS A 226 -3.79 -2.67 -11.98
CA LYS A 226 -4.26 -1.52 -12.76
C LYS A 226 -5.76 -1.40 -12.62
N GLY A 227 -6.28 -0.21 -12.82
CA GLY A 227 -7.70 0.05 -12.76
C GLY A 227 -8.00 1.50 -13.05
N GLU A 228 -9.28 1.78 -13.10
CA GLU A 228 -9.84 3.11 -13.27
C GLU A 228 -11.12 3.21 -12.45
N ASP A 229 -11.42 4.41 -11.99
CA ASP A 229 -12.66 4.76 -11.32
C ASP A 229 -13.06 6.18 -11.71
N THR A 230 -14.33 6.50 -11.54
CA THR A 230 -14.86 7.84 -11.78
C THR A 230 -15.30 8.48 -10.48
N PHE A 231 -14.92 9.74 -10.28
CA PHE A 231 -15.35 10.52 -9.13
C PHE A 231 -16.33 11.62 -9.58
N PRO A 232 -17.56 11.68 -9.04
CA PRO A 232 -18.56 12.63 -9.46
C PRO A 232 -18.23 14.06 -9.00
N ILE A 233 -18.37 15.01 -9.92
CA ILE A 233 -18.20 16.46 -9.69
C ILE A 233 -19.56 17.13 -9.89
N PRO A 234 -20.27 17.47 -8.80
CA PRO A 234 -21.54 18.18 -8.86
C PRO A 234 -21.43 19.53 -9.60
N GLY A 235 -22.39 19.85 -10.47
CA GLY A 235 -22.42 21.14 -11.16
C GLY A 235 -22.71 22.30 -10.22
N GLN A 236 -22.33 23.51 -10.62
CA GLN A 236 -22.52 24.75 -9.85
C GLN A 236 -24.00 25.06 -9.52
N ASN A 237 -24.94 24.57 -10.33
CA ASN A 237 -26.38 24.75 -10.09
C ASN A 237 -26.98 23.65 -9.19
N ASN A 238 -26.15 22.78 -8.63
CA ASN A 238 -26.61 21.56 -7.98
C ASN A 238 -25.99 21.39 -6.60
N PHE A 239 -26.47 22.17 -5.63
CA PHE A 239 -26.11 21.96 -4.23
C PHE A 239 -26.71 20.64 -3.71
N LYS A 240 -25.84 19.67 -3.42
CA LYS A 240 -26.22 18.30 -3.02
C LYS A 240 -25.22 17.69 -2.03
N VAL A 241 -25.64 16.59 -1.41
CA VAL A 241 -24.75 15.70 -0.64
C VAL A 241 -23.91 14.88 -1.61
N VAL A 242 -22.60 14.89 -1.41
CA VAL A 242 -21.60 14.11 -2.15
C VAL A 242 -21.34 12.79 -1.46
N ASP A 243 -21.04 12.84 -0.15
CA ASP A 243 -20.75 11.63 0.63
C ASP A 243 -21.13 11.78 2.11
N VAL A 244 -21.27 10.64 2.79
CA VAL A 244 -21.56 10.53 4.21
C VAL A 244 -20.68 9.43 4.81
N LYS A 245 -19.76 9.81 5.69
CA LYS A 245 -18.82 8.92 6.38
C LYS A 245 -19.05 8.98 7.89
N SER A 246 -19.04 7.83 8.56
CA SER A 246 -19.12 7.74 10.03
C SER A 246 -17.84 7.19 10.63
N VAL A 247 -17.31 7.86 11.66
CA VAL A 247 -16.15 7.43 12.45
C VAL A 247 -16.64 7.08 13.86
N TYR A 248 -16.18 5.95 14.40
CA TYR A 248 -16.76 5.37 15.61
C TYR A 248 -16.03 5.73 16.91
N ALA A 249 -14.72 5.94 16.88
CA ALA A 249 -13.91 6.04 18.10
C ALA A 249 -12.87 7.18 18.02
N PRO A 250 -12.59 7.87 19.15
CA PRO A 250 -13.16 7.69 20.49
C PRO A 250 -14.55 8.31 20.71
N GLN A 251 -15.04 9.16 19.80
CA GLN A 251 -16.41 9.69 19.79
C GLN A 251 -17.04 9.45 18.41
N SER A 252 -18.30 9.01 18.39
CA SER A 252 -19.04 8.82 17.14
C SER A 252 -19.18 10.16 16.42
N THR A 253 -18.57 10.29 15.26
CA THR A 253 -18.65 11.48 14.41
C THR A 253 -19.25 11.08 13.07
N LEU A 254 -20.17 11.88 12.56
CA LEU A 254 -20.67 11.76 11.20
C LEU A 254 -20.19 12.96 10.40
N SER A 255 -19.48 12.70 9.30
CA SER A 255 -19.01 13.73 8.38
C SER A 255 -19.84 13.64 7.10
N ILE A 256 -20.48 14.75 6.74
CA ILE A 256 -21.26 14.86 5.51
C ILE A 256 -20.56 15.84 4.57
N ASN A 257 -20.14 15.35 3.41
CA ASN A 257 -19.53 16.17 2.39
C ASN A 257 -20.59 16.66 1.41
N PHE A 258 -20.60 17.97 1.17
CA PHE A 258 -21.48 18.65 0.23
C PHE A 258 -20.71 19.10 -1.00
N SER A 259 -21.45 19.41 -2.07
CA SER A 259 -20.88 19.93 -3.32
C SER A 259 -20.34 21.35 -3.22
N ASP A 260 -20.75 22.11 -2.20
CA ASP A 260 -20.47 23.52 -2.02
C ASP A 260 -20.16 23.81 -0.55
N PRO A 261 -19.33 24.83 -0.25
CA PRO A 261 -19.13 25.31 1.11
C PRO A 261 -20.45 25.67 1.79
N LEU A 262 -20.60 25.30 3.06
CA LEU A 262 -21.81 25.56 3.82
C LEU A 262 -21.83 27.00 4.34
N GLU A 263 -23.03 27.52 4.60
CA GLU A 263 -23.18 28.77 5.36
C GLU A 263 -22.75 28.50 6.82
N GLU A 264 -21.60 29.05 7.23
CA GLU A 264 -20.90 28.71 8.49
C GLU A 264 -21.76 28.99 9.73
N ASP A 265 -22.49 30.11 9.76
CA ASP A 265 -23.31 30.54 10.89
C ASP A 265 -24.74 29.96 10.89
N GLN A 266 -25.07 29.04 9.98
CA GLN A 266 -26.42 28.47 9.88
C GLN A 266 -26.77 27.60 11.10
N ASP A 267 -27.97 27.76 11.65
CA ASP A 267 -28.51 26.81 12.63
C ASP A 267 -28.99 25.53 11.93
N PHE A 268 -28.28 24.42 12.17
CA PHE A 268 -28.61 23.10 11.62
C PHE A 268 -29.65 22.33 12.46
N SER A 269 -30.14 22.92 13.55
CA SER A 269 -31.17 22.32 14.42
C SER A 269 -32.44 22.01 13.62
N GLY A 270 -32.85 20.74 13.61
CA GLY A 270 -34.01 20.27 12.84
C GLY A 270 -33.78 20.17 11.33
N LEU A 271 -32.62 20.61 10.81
CA LEU A 271 -32.22 20.41 9.40
C LEU A 271 -31.46 19.11 9.19
N VAL A 272 -30.89 18.55 10.27
CA VAL A 272 -30.23 17.26 10.28
C VAL A 272 -30.80 16.40 11.42
N THR A 273 -31.10 15.15 11.11
CA THR A 273 -31.54 14.16 12.11
C THR A 273 -30.76 12.87 11.95
N ILE A 274 -30.42 12.26 13.10
CA ILE A 274 -29.82 10.94 13.19
C ILE A 274 -30.72 10.12 14.09
N GLU A 275 -31.26 9.02 13.58
CA GLU A 275 -32.13 8.13 14.34
C GLU A 275 -31.39 7.65 15.61
N LYS A 276 -32.08 7.70 16.76
CA LYS A 276 -31.56 7.37 18.10
C LYS A 276 -30.51 8.34 18.68
N ALA A 277 -30.20 9.44 18.00
CA ALA A 277 -29.42 10.53 18.60
C ALA A 277 -30.33 11.46 19.43
N GLU A 278 -29.85 11.93 20.58
CA GLU A 278 -30.58 12.86 21.44
C GLU A 278 -30.40 14.31 20.97
N SER A 279 -29.19 14.85 21.13
CA SER A 279 -28.80 16.18 20.66
C SER A 279 -27.57 16.09 19.78
N LEU A 280 -27.46 17.01 18.82
CA LEU A 280 -26.38 17.07 17.85
C LEU A 280 -25.61 18.38 18.02
N ARG A 281 -24.27 18.29 18.05
CA ARG A 281 -23.38 19.44 17.84
C ARG A 281 -22.88 19.41 16.40
N PHE A 282 -22.79 20.59 15.81
CA PHE A 282 -22.37 20.79 14.43
C PHE A 282 -21.08 21.60 14.37
N GLU A 283 -20.26 21.33 13.36
CA GLU A 283 -19.04 22.06 13.05
C GLU A 283 -18.87 22.05 11.53
N VAL A 284 -18.77 23.24 10.94
CA VAL A 284 -18.61 23.44 9.51
C VAL A 284 -17.12 23.59 9.20
N ASP A 285 -16.62 22.76 8.30
CA ASP A 285 -15.28 22.89 7.72
C ASP A 285 -15.43 22.96 6.19
N GLY A 286 -15.53 24.18 5.67
CA GLY A 286 -15.80 24.43 4.26
C GLY A 286 -17.09 23.75 3.78
N ASN A 287 -16.96 22.73 2.92
CA ASN A 287 -18.07 21.94 2.39
C ASN A 287 -18.28 20.60 3.14
N VAL A 288 -17.71 20.45 4.34
CA VAL A 288 -17.91 19.29 5.21
C VAL A 288 -18.64 19.73 6.47
N LEU A 289 -19.73 19.04 6.82
CA LEU A 289 -20.41 19.18 8.10
C LEU A 289 -20.02 18.03 9.01
N HIS A 290 -19.31 18.33 10.08
CA HIS A 290 -19.05 17.39 11.17
C HIS A 290 -20.18 17.44 12.18
N ILE A 291 -20.73 16.27 12.50
CA ILE A 291 -21.87 16.10 13.38
C ILE A 291 -21.47 15.16 14.52
N TYR A 292 -21.68 15.64 15.74
CA TYR A 292 -21.33 14.93 16.97
C TYR A 292 -22.60 14.69 17.79
N PRO A 293 -23.15 13.46 17.77
CA PRO A 293 -24.19 13.04 18.70
C PRO A 293 -23.69 13.10 20.14
N ALA A 294 -24.52 13.61 21.06
CA ALA A 294 -24.20 13.65 22.48
C ALA A 294 -24.17 12.24 23.13
N ASN A 295 -24.95 11.31 22.59
CA ASN A 295 -25.01 9.93 23.01
C ASN A 295 -24.36 8.99 21.97
N ARG A 296 -23.93 7.81 22.41
CA ARG A 296 -23.31 6.81 21.53
C ARG A 296 -24.37 6.17 20.63
N VAL A 297 -24.28 6.43 19.33
CA VAL A 297 -25.13 5.80 18.30
C VAL A 297 -24.50 4.46 17.87
N ILE A 298 -25.30 3.39 17.79
CA ILE A 298 -24.81 2.03 17.49
C ILE A 298 -25.69 1.37 16.42
N GLY A 299 -25.02 0.72 15.46
CA GLY A 299 -25.66 -0.07 14.41
C GLY A 299 -26.07 0.77 13.20
N ASN A 300 -26.90 0.18 12.34
CA ASN A 300 -27.45 0.87 11.18
C ASN A 300 -28.57 1.83 11.63
N VAL A 301 -28.37 3.12 11.40
CA VAL A 301 -29.35 4.17 11.72
C VAL A 301 -29.64 5.03 10.52
N ARG A 302 -30.86 5.57 10.44
CA ARG A 302 -31.22 6.52 9.39
C ARG A 302 -30.68 7.91 9.71
N VAL A 303 -29.97 8.48 8.74
CA VAL A 303 -29.58 9.90 8.71
C VAL A 303 -30.45 10.61 7.69
N THR A 304 -31.05 11.73 8.07
CA THR A 304 -31.88 12.56 7.19
C THR A 304 -31.44 14.02 7.23
N LEU A 305 -31.30 14.63 6.05
CA LEU A 305 -30.94 16.02 5.81
C LEU A 305 -32.07 16.69 5.03
N PHE A 306 -32.61 17.78 5.58
CA PHE A 306 -33.74 18.49 5.00
C PHE A 306 -33.30 19.60 4.04
N SER A 307 -34.20 20.00 3.14
CA SER A 307 -33.97 21.01 2.10
C SER A 307 -33.67 22.42 2.62
N GLY A 308 -33.78 22.65 3.93
CA GLY A 308 -33.48 23.95 4.54
C GLY A 308 -31.99 24.28 4.63
N ILE A 309 -31.10 23.29 4.49
CA ILE A 309 -29.64 23.48 4.53
C ILE A 309 -29.21 24.35 3.34
N ARG A 310 -28.39 25.36 3.61
CA ARG A 310 -27.84 26.29 2.61
C ARG A 310 -26.34 26.21 2.47
N ASN A 311 -25.87 26.54 1.27
CA ASN A 311 -24.48 26.87 1.01
C ASN A 311 -24.19 28.36 1.29
N ASP A 312 -22.92 28.73 1.28
CA ASP A 312 -22.41 30.11 1.45
C ASP A 312 -22.93 31.13 0.42
N ASN A 313 -23.52 30.65 -0.68
CA ASN A 313 -24.15 31.45 -1.74
C ASN A 313 -25.69 31.52 -1.60
N GLY A 314 -26.26 30.99 -0.52
CA GLY A 314 -27.70 31.01 -0.24
C GLY A 314 -28.55 29.99 -1.03
N LEU A 315 -27.93 29.09 -1.80
CA LEU A 315 -28.63 27.98 -2.45
C LEU A 315 -29.00 26.91 -1.42
N LYS A 316 -30.24 26.42 -1.54
CA LYS A 316 -30.78 25.36 -0.67
C LYS A 316 -30.60 23.98 -1.26
N LEU A 317 -30.47 22.99 -0.39
CA LEU A 317 -30.45 21.59 -0.80
C LEU A 317 -31.77 21.28 -1.52
N LYS A 318 -31.70 20.86 -2.79
CA LYS A 318 -32.90 20.75 -3.66
C LYS A 318 -33.93 19.76 -3.12
N ASN A 319 -33.44 18.63 -2.60
CA ASN A 319 -34.26 17.52 -2.12
C ASN A 319 -33.77 17.09 -0.75
N GLU A 320 -34.69 16.55 0.06
CA GLU A 320 -34.31 15.83 1.26
C GLU A 320 -33.39 14.65 0.89
N PHE A 321 -32.35 14.46 1.68
CA PHE A 321 -31.45 13.32 1.56
C PHE A 321 -31.65 12.39 2.76
N SER A 322 -31.82 11.09 2.51
CA SER A 322 -31.93 10.10 3.58
C SER A 322 -31.14 8.85 3.24
N LYS A 323 -30.27 8.40 4.17
CA LYS A 323 -29.39 7.22 3.98
C LYS A 323 -29.30 6.42 5.29
N LEU A 324 -29.21 5.10 5.18
CA LEU A 324 -28.84 4.24 6.31
C LEU A 324 -27.30 4.26 6.46
N VAL A 325 -26.82 4.58 7.65
CA VAL A 325 -25.39 4.68 7.98
C VAL A 325 -25.09 3.70 9.10
N SER A 326 -24.00 2.94 8.95
CA SER A 326 -23.59 1.95 9.95
C SER A 326 -22.57 2.52 10.93
N PHE A 327 -22.94 2.59 12.21
CA PHE A 327 -22.03 2.92 13.31
C PHE A 327 -21.55 1.61 13.97
N GLU A 328 -20.69 0.87 13.28
CA GLU A 328 -20.20 -0.42 13.79
C GLU A 328 -19.06 -0.28 14.80
N GLN A 329 -19.11 -1.13 15.81
CA GLN A 329 -18.02 -1.35 16.75
C GLN A 329 -16.97 -2.25 16.09
N ILE A 330 -15.72 -1.80 16.01
CA ILE A 330 -14.60 -2.71 15.78
C ILE A 330 -14.62 -3.71 16.96
N LYS A 331 -14.98 -4.97 16.68
CA LYS A 331 -14.87 -6.04 17.68
C LYS A 331 -13.39 -6.15 18.05
N PRO A 332 -13.02 -6.16 19.34
CA PRO A 332 -11.63 -6.40 19.72
C PRO A 332 -11.18 -7.72 19.10
N GLY A 333 -10.08 -7.67 18.33
CA GLY A 333 -9.41 -8.86 17.85
C GLY A 333 -9.00 -9.68 19.07
N ILE A 334 -9.45 -10.93 19.15
CA ILE A 334 -9.04 -11.84 20.21
C ILE A 334 -7.56 -12.14 19.94
N GLU A 335 -6.65 -11.52 20.69
CA GLU A 335 -5.30 -12.05 20.84
C GLU A 335 -5.43 -13.40 21.56
N LEU A 336 -5.28 -14.49 20.79
CA LEU A 336 -5.01 -15.79 21.36
C LEU A 336 -3.63 -15.71 22.02
N ILE A 337 -3.62 -15.45 23.32
CA ILE A 337 -2.45 -15.69 24.15
C ILE A 337 -2.19 -17.20 24.09
N SER A 338 -1.20 -17.60 23.30
CA SER A 338 -0.68 -18.97 23.31
C SER A 338 -0.26 -19.34 24.73
N LYS A 339 -0.99 -20.28 25.33
CA LYS A 339 -0.46 -21.08 26.45
C LYS A 339 -0.02 -22.42 25.86
N GLY A 340 1.29 -22.63 25.84
CA GLY A 340 1.93 -23.88 25.43
C GLY A 340 3.39 -23.64 25.10
#